data_AF-A0A0G0U8A5-F1
#
_entry.id   AF-A0A0G0U8A5-F1
#
_cell.length_a   1.000
_cell.length_b   1.000
_cell.length_c   1.000
_cell.angle_alpha   90.00
_cell.angle_beta   90.00
_cell.angle_gamma   90.00
#
_symmetry.space_group_name_H-M   'P 1'
#
loop_
_entity.id
_entity.type
_entity.pdbx_description
1 polymer ?
#
loop_
_entity_poly.entity_id
_entity_poly.type
_entity_poly.pdbx_seq_one_letter_code
_entity_poly.pdbx_strand_id
1 'polypeptide(L)'
;MGSAVDPQSGEVVEGYAIVHHKNQAARTGAATKGGPTCYGYMARDAKWKSVESWVVNGANTRGLVADFVLANLSSDISKWEDASDGVVGNSLGADILGEGSLTTDALVADTSAPDGLNEVYFADIEDSSAIAVTIVWGVFGGPPSGRKLVEWEQIYDDTTYDWSASGEAEKMDFENIATHELGHSTGLADIYDASCADVTMYGYATEGEISKRDLAPADVTGINKLY
;
A
#
# COMPACT_ATOMS: atom_id res chain seq x y z
N MET A 1 -1.48 4.56 16.78
CA MET A 1 -2.42 3.48 16.38
C MET A 1 -3.10 2.85 17.57
N GLY A 2 -4.37 2.52 17.40
CA GLY A 2 -5.26 1.95 18.41
C GLY A 2 -6.67 1.80 17.85
N SER A 3 -7.67 1.71 18.71
CA SER A 3 -9.08 1.71 18.29
C SER A 3 -9.67 3.11 18.33
N ALA A 4 -10.52 3.44 17.35
CA ALA A 4 -11.24 4.71 17.24
C ALA A 4 -12.69 4.47 16.78
N VAL A 5 -13.55 5.47 16.91
CA VAL A 5 -14.89 5.45 16.29
C VAL A 5 -14.78 6.11 14.93
N ASP A 6 -15.11 5.37 13.88
CA ASP A 6 -15.20 5.92 12.53
C ASP A 6 -16.33 6.96 12.47
N PRO A 7 -16.05 8.23 12.11
CA PRO A 7 -17.06 9.28 12.07
C PRO A 7 -18.13 9.05 10.99
N GLN A 8 -17.84 8.27 9.95
CA GLN A 8 -18.80 8.00 8.87
C GLN A 8 -19.81 6.92 9.25
N SER A 9 -19.34 5.76 9.74
CA SER A 9 -20.23 4.63 10.09
C SER A 9 -20.67 4.60 11.55
N GLY A 10 -19.94 5.26 12.46
CA GLY A 10 -20.13 5.16 13.90
C GLY A 10 -19.64 3.84 14.51
N GLU A 11 -18.98 2.99 13.73
CA GLU A 11 -18.41 1.72 14.20
C GLU A 11 -17.04 1.93 14.87
N VAL A 12 -16.66 1.00 15.75
CA VAL A 12 -15.30 0.96 16.30
C VAL A 12 -14.38 0.27 15.30
N VAL A 13 -13.33 0.97 14.89
CA VAL A 13 -12.31 0.50 13.94
C VAL A 13 -10.93 0.50 14.59
N GLU A 14 -9.99 -0.22 14.00
CA GLU A 14 -8.60 -0.33 14.42
C GLU A 14 -7.68 0.21 13.32
N GLY A 15 -6.64 0.96 13.69
CA GLY A 15 -5.64 1.49 12.76
C GLY A 15 -4.38 0.63 12.75
N TYR A 16 -3.86 0.32 11.56
CA TYR A 16 -2.60 -0.38 11.34
C TYR A 16 -1.66 0.53 10.57
N ALA A 17 -0.49 0.83 11.14
CA ALA A 17 0.59 1.51 10.43
C ALA A 17 1.62 0.48 9.96
N ILE A 18 1.88 0.46 8.67
CA ILE A 18 2.79 -0.46 8.01
C ILE A 18 3.93 0.37 7.44
N VAL A 19 5.16 -0.03 7.74
CA VAL A 19 6.36 0.74 7.43
C VAL A 19 7.18 -0.05 6.43
N HIS A 20 7.37 0.51 5.24
CA HIS A 20 8.22 -0.08 4.22
C HIS A 20 9.66 0.36 4.43
N HIS A 21 10.55 -0.59 4.68
CA HIS A 21 11.93 -0.27 5.03
C HIS A 21 12.92 -0.44 3.87
N LYS A 22 13.95 0.40 3.85
CA LYS A 22 15.18 0.15 3.09
C LYS A 22 15.98 -0.96 3.74
N ASN A 23 16.14 -2.08 3.03
CA ASN A 23 17.05 -3.20 3.34
C ASN A 23 17.24 -3.54 4.84
N GLN A 24 16.55 -4.56 5.36
CA GLN A 24 17.05 -5.32 6.53
C GLN A 24 17.45 -6.74 6.17
N ALA A 25 18.34 -7.32 6.99
CA ALA A 25 18.70 -8.72 6.92
C ALA A 25 17.42 -9.58 7.02
N ALA A 26 17.10 -10.29 5.94
CA ALA A 26 15.94 -11.15 5.87
C ALA A 26 15.91 -12.10 7.08
N ARG A 27 14.76 -12.19 7.76
CA ARG A 27 14.58 -13.22 8.78
C ARG A 27 14.50 -14.56 8.06
N THR A 28 15.42 -15.48 8.34
CA THR A 28 15.34 -16.85 7.84
C THR A 28 14.10 -17.50 8.46
N GLY A 29 13.01 -17.58 7.70
CA GLY A 29 11.80 -18.27 8.10
C GLY A 29 12.07 -19.76 8.33
N ALA A 30 11.52 -20.34 9.40
CA ALA A 30 11.56 -21.77 9.60
C ALA A 30 10.72 -22.47 8.52
N ALA A 31 11.31 -23.42 7.80
CA ALA A 31 10.64 -24.15 6.73
C ALA A 31 9.36 -24.85 7.25
N THR A 32 8.21 -24.36 6.82
CA THR A 32 6.93 -25.03 7.04
C THR A 32 6.75 -26.14 5.99
N LYS A 33 6.08 -27.24 6.36
CA LYS A 33 5.70 -28.30 5.41
C LYS A 33 4.71 -27.72 4.39
N GLY A 34 5.21 -27.33 3.22
CA GLY A 34 4.43 -26.71 2.14
C GLY A 34 5.18 -25.67 1.32
N GLY A 35 6.35 -25.20 1.80
CA GLY A 35 6.98 -24.00 1.24
C GLY A 35 6.24 -22.72 1.68
N PRO A 36 6.88 -21.55 1.57
CA PRO A 36 6.25 -20.31 1.97
C PRO A 36 5.14 -19.91 0.99
N THR A 37 4.06 -19.36 1.54
CA THR A 37 3.04 -18.66 0.74
C THR A 37 3.51 -17.22 0.60
N CYS A 38 3.82 -16.78 -0.64
CA CYS A 38 4.35 -15.45 -0.91
C CYS A 38 3.26 -14.36 -1.06
N TYR A 39 2.16 -14.49 -0.32
CA TYR A 39 1.12 -13.46 -0.17
C TYR A 39 0.46 -13.60 1.22
N GLY A 40 -0.10 -12.51 1.71
CA GLY A 40 -0.66 -12.41 3.05
C GLY A 40 -1.74 -11.32 3.13
N TYR A 41 -2.48 -11.30 4.24
CA TYR A 41 -3.58 -10.36 4.46
C TYR A 41 -3.42 -9.73 5.85
N MET A 42 -3.78 -8.45 5.99
CA MET A 42 -3.85 -7.80 7.30
C MET A 42 -4.84 -8.53 8.21
N ALA A 43 -5.99 -8.88 7.66
CA ALA A 43 -6.86 -9.91 8.19
C ALA A 43 -7.59 -10.62 7.06
N ARG A 44 -7.87 -11.91 7.25
CA ARG A 44 -8.68 -12.68 6.27
C ARG A 44 -10.04 -12.01 6.10
N ASP A 45 -10.45 -11.84 4.85
CA ASP A 45 -11.75 -11.27 4.45
C ASP A 45 -11.95 -9.78 4.82
N ALA A 46 -10.93 -9.10 5.36
CA ALA A 46 -10.92 -7.64 5.52
C ALA A 46 -10.59 -7.00 4.17
N LYS A 47 -11.63 -6.50 3.50
CA LYS A 47 -11.57 -5.88 2.18
C LYS A 47 -12.55 -4.72 2.07
N TRP A 48 -12.35 -3.84 1.10
CA TRP A 48 -13.31 -2.79 0.78
C TRP A 48 -14.70 -3.36 0.48
N LYS A 49 -15.74 -2.69 0.99
CA LYS A 49 -17.15 -3.04 0.74
C LYS A 49 -17.86 -1.99 -0.11
N SER A 50 -17.26 -0.82 -0.20
CA SER A 50 -17.64 0.34 -1.01
C SER A 50 -16.38 0.88 -1.67
N VAL A 51 -16.56 1.50 -2.82
CA VAL A 51 -15.52 2.27 -3.51
C VAL A 51 -15.54 3.68 -2.95
N GLU A 52 -14.37 4.22 -2.64
CA GLU A 52 -14.20 5.57 -2.09
C GLU A 52 -13.06 6.27 -2.81
N SER A 53 -13.27 7.53 -3.20
CA SER A 53 -12.23 8.33 -3.84
C SER A 53 -11.07 8.64 -2.89
N TRP A 54 -9.95 9.04 -3.49
CA TRP A 54 -8.74 9.46 -2.77
C TRP A 54 -8.21 10.79 -3.30
N VAL A 55 -7.40 11.45 -2.49
CA VAL A 55 -6.71 12.69 -2.86
C VAL A 55 -5.21 12.54 -2.68
N VAL A 56 -4.45 13.25 -3.50
CA VAL A 56 -2.99 13.31 -3.37
C VAL A 56 -2.51 14.75 -3.37
N ASN A 57 -1.71 15.10 -2.36
CA ASN A 57 -0.87 16.28 -2.40
C ASN A 57 0.51 15.89 -2.94
N GLY A 58 0.72 16.10 -4.24
CA GLY A 58 1.96 15.76 -4.92
C GLY A 58 3.14 16.71 -4.64
N ALA A 59 3.00 17.70 -3.74
CA ALA A 59 4.10 18.59 -3.38
C ALA A 59 5.18 17.82 -2.62
N ASN A 60 6.42 17.89 -3.11
CA ASN A 60 7.58 17.23 -2.53
C ASN A 60 8.84 18.04 -2.82
N THR A 61 9.89 17.85 -2.02
CA THR A 61 11.18 18.54 -2.20
C THR A 61 12.16 17.74 -3.06
N ARG A 62 11.75 16.57 -3.55
CA ARG A 62 12.59 15.60 -4.29
C ARG A 62 12.42 15.63 -5.81
N GLY A 63 11.52 16.47 -6.32
CA GLY A 63 11.42 16.78 -7.75
C GLY A 63 10.50 15.87 -8.56
N LEU A 64 9.68 15.02 -7.90
CA LEU A 64 8.57 14.36 -8.58
C LEU A 64 7.51 15.40 -8.96
N VAL A 65 7.02 15.34 -10.19
CA VAL A 65 5.96 16.26 -10.65
C VAL A 65 4.61 15.75 -10.15
N ALA A 66 3.77 16.63 -9.60
CA ALA A 66 2.48 16.24 -9.02
C ALA A 66 1.57 15.48 -10.01
N ASP A 67 1.52 15.90 -11.28
CA ASP A 67 0.77 15.19 -12.34
C ASP A 67 1.32 13.78 -12.58
N PHE A 68 2.65 13.58 -12.48
CA PHE A 68 3.25 12.26 -12.57
C PHE A 68 2.85 11.40 -11.37
N VAL A 69 2.89 11.95 -10.15
CA VAL A 69 2.51 11.24 -8.91
C VAL A 69 1.06 10.75 -9.00
N LEU A 70 0.11 11.64 -9.34
CA LEU A 70 -1.30 11.26 -9.51
C LEU A 70 -1.44 10.17 -10.57
N ALA A 71 -0.88 10.37 -11.77
CA ALA A 71 -1.03 9.42 -12.87
C ALA A 71 -0.40 8.06 -12.56
N ASN A 72 0.73 8.04 -11.85
CA ASN A 72 1.39 6.81 -11.44
C ASN A 72 0.56 6.06 -10.40
N LEU A 73 0.09 6.72 -9.34
CA LEU A 73 -0.79 6.13 -8.34
C LEU A 73 -2.08 5.56 -8.97
N SER A 74 -2.75 6.30 -9.85
CA SER A 74 -3.92 5.81 -10.58
C SER A 74 -3.61 4.57 -11.44
N SER A 75 -2.44 4.55 -12.10
CA SER A 75 -1.98 3.39 -12.86
C SER A 75 -1.69 2.19 -11.96
N ASP A 76 -1.10 2.41 -10.78
CA ASP A 76 -0.73 1.36 -9.85
C ASP A 76 -1.95 0.76 -9.16
N ILE A 77 -2.96 1.58 -8.83
CA ILE A 77 -4.30 1.13 -8.42
C ILE A 77 -4.91 0.25 -9.50
N SER A 78 -4.88 0.71 -10.75
CA SER A 78 -5.43 -0.05 -11.89
C SER A 78 -4.77 -1.41 -12.05
N LYS A 79 -3.48 -1.58 -11.71
CA LYS A 79 -2.79 -2.89 -11.73
C LYS A 79 -3.40 -3.86 -10.72
N TRP A 80 -3.64 -3.40 -9.49
CA TRP A 80 -4.24 -4.22 -8.43
C TRP A 80 -5.70 -4.58 -8.73
N GLU A 81 -6.46 -3.61 -9.21
CA GLU A 81 -7.86 -3.78 -9.59
C GLU A 81 -8.00 -4.75 -10.75
N ASP A 82 -7.22 -4.58 -11.83
CA ASP A 82 -7.17 -5.50 -12.97
C ASP A 82 -6.82 -6.93 -12.53
N ALA A 83 -5.85 -7.10 -11.62
CA ALA A 83 -5.45 -8.40 -11.11
C ALA A 83 -6.46 -9.05 -10.14
N SER A 84 -7.51 -8.32 -9.71
CA SER A 84 -8.44 -8.79 -8.68
C SER A 84 -9.34 -9.96 -9.12
N ASP A 85 -9.38 -10.30 -10.41
CA ASP A 85 -10.06 -11.49 -10.93
C ASP A 85 -9.08 -12.67 -11.18
N GLY A 86 -7.79 -12.45 -10.89
CA GLY A 86 -6.70 -13.38 -11.12
C GLY A 86 -6.07 -13.33 -12.51
N VAL A 87 -6.42 -12.37 -13.35
CA VAL A 87 -5.94 -12.24 -14.73
C VAL A 87 -5.45 -10.82 -15.01
N VAL A 88 -4.13 -10.69 -15.17
CA VAL A 88 -3.53 -9.39 -15.51
C VAL A 88 -3.72 -9.04 -16.99
N GLY A 89 -4.07 -7.78 -17.27
CA GLY A 89 -4.14 -7.13 -18.57
C GLY A 89 -5.48 -7.26 -19.28
N ASN A 90 -6.55 -7.64 -18.58
CA ASN A 90 -7.88 -7.84 -19.19
C ASN A 90 -8.89 -6.71 -18.88
N SER A 91 -8.60 -5.88 -17.87
CA SER A 91 -9.42 -4.79 -17.35
C SER A 91 -10.84 -5.24 -16.94
N LEU A 92 -10.97 -6.44 -16.38
CA LEU A 92 -12.24 -7.05 -15.92
C LEU A 92 -12.33 -7.22 -14.40
N GLY A 93 -11.28 -6.90 -13.66
CA GLY A 93 -11.29 -6.93 -12.20
C GLY A 93 -12.18 -5.84 -11.58
N ALA A 94 -12.22 -5.82 -10.26
CA ALA A 94 -13.10 -4.96 -9.48
C ALA A 94 -12.51 -3.56 -9.30
N ASP A 95 -13.37 -2.54 -9.33
CA ASP A 95 -13.06 -1.22 -8.78
C ASP A 95 -13.03 -1.32 -7.25
N ILE A 96 -11.90 -0.96 -6.64
CA ILE A 96 -11.60 -1.15 -5.22
C ILE A 96 -11.36 0.20 -4.54
N LEU A 97 -10.43 1.00 -5.09
CA LEU A 97 -9.94 2.23 -4.46
C LEU A 97 -10.44 3.49 -5.15
N GLY A 98 -11.19 3.36 -6.25
CA GLY A 98 -11.86 4.48 -6.89
C GLY A 98 -10.94 5.53 -7.50
N GLU A 99 -11.57 6.65 -7.88
CA GLU A 99 -10.91 7.71 -8.63
C GLU A 99 -10.11 8.66 -7.72
N GLY A 100 -8.92 9.03 -8.19
CA GLY A 100 -8.01 9.95 -7.53
C GLY A 100 -8.09 11.38 -8.02
N SER A 101 -7.70 12.34 -7.17
CA SER A 101 -7.57 13.75 -7.58
C SER A 101 -6.41 14.47 -6.88
N LEU A 102 -5.89 15.51 -7.53
CA LEU A 102 -4.90 16.39 -6.92
C LEU A 102 -5.54 17.34 -5.91
N THR A 103 -4.85 17.55 -4.79
CA THR A 103 -5.15 18.62 -3.85
C THR A 103 -3.90 19.43 -3.53
N THR A 104 -4.11 20.68 -3.12
CA THR A 104 -3.06 21.56 -2.55
C THR A 104 -3.17 21.70 -1.04
N ASP A 105 -4.23 21.15 -0.45
CA ASP A 105 -4.44 21.20 0.99
C ASP A 105 -3.36 20.38 1.69
N ALA A 106 -2.96 20.83 2.87
CA ALA A 106 -2.02 20.08 3.70
C ALA A 106 -2.73 18.86 4.26
N LEU A 107 -2.19 17.68 3.98
CA LEU A 107 -2.69 16.40 4.48
C LEU A 107 -1.87 15.96 5.70
N VAL A 108 -2.46 15.18 6.59
CA VAL A 108 -1.85 14.78 7.86
C VAL A 108 -2.28 13.37 8.18
N ALA A 109 -1.32 12.53 8.59
CA ALA A 109 -1.57 11.14 8.96
C ALA A 109 -2.58 11.05 10.10
N ASP A 110 -3.63 10.27 9.89
CA ASP A 110 -4.69 9.98 10.82
C ASP A 110 -4.26 8.88 11.79
N THR A 111 -3.32 9.26 12.65
CA THR A 111 -2.71 8.33 13.60
C THR A 111 -3.57 7.97 14.81
N SER A 112 -4.73 8.64 14.93
CA SER A 112 -5.59 8.60 16.13
C SER A 112 -7.02 8.16 15.86
N ALA A 113 -7.59 8.52 14.71
CA ALA A 113 -8.92 8.13 14.23
C ALA A 113 -9.01 8.47 12.74
N PRO A 114 -9.80 7.72 11.94
CA PRO A 114 -10.03 8.06 10.54
C PRO A 114 -10.86 9.33 10.40
N ASP A 115 -10.68 10.06 9.30
CA ASP A 115 -11.36 11.33 9.03
C ASP A 115 -12.40 11.27 7.89
N GLY A 116 -12.46 10.14 7.21
CA GLY A 116 -13.32 9.85 6.07
C GLY A 116 -12.68 10.13 4.70
N LEU A 117 -11.36 10.32 4.63
CA LEU A 117 -10.63 10.64 3.41
C LEU A 117 -9.45 9.69 3.21
N ASN A 118 -9.33 9.16 1.99
CA ASN A 118 -8.14 8.41 1.61
C ASN A 118 -7.08 9.36 1.04
N GLU A 119 -5.86 9.32 1.58
CA GLU A 119 -4.88 10.38 1.38
C GLU A 119 -3.50 9.89 0.96
N VAL A 120 -2.83 10.66 0.10
CA VAL A 120 -1.42 10.45 -0.25
C VAL A 120 -0.65 11.76 -0.18
N TYR A 121 0.50 11.78 0.50
CA TYR A 121 1.38 12.94 0.53
C TYR A 121 2.82 12.59 0.88
N PHE A 122 3.69 13.60 0.78
CA PHE A 122 5.10 13.51 1.11
C PHE A 122 5.38 14.25 2.42
N ALA A 123 6.14 13.64 3.32
CA ALA A 123 6.53 14.25 4.59
C ALA A 123 7.80 13.63 5.17
N ASP A 124 8.31 14.24 6.23
CA ASP A 124 9.41 13.68 7.03
C ASP A 124 8.92 12.45 7.80
N ILE A 125 9.59 11.31 7.61
CA ILE A 125 9.35 10.09 8.37
C ILE A 125 10.51 9.92 9.35
N GLU A 126 10.23 9.98 10.66
CA GLU A 126 11.27 10.03 11.71
C GLU A 126 12.25 8.84 11.66
N ASP A 127 11.77 7.67 11.26
CA ASP A 127 12.62 6.50 11.04
C ASP A 127 13.37 6.62 9.71
N SER A 128 14.67 6.93 9.79
CA SER A 128 15.56 7.00 8.61
C SER A 128 15.63 5.73 7.74
N SER A 129 15.14 4.59 8.22
CA SER A 129 15.04 3.37 7.42
C SER A 129 13.69 3.23 6.70
N ALA A 130 12.68 4.02 7.04
CA ALA A 130 11.36 3.98 6.45
C ALA A 130 11.31 4.80 5.14
N ILE A 131 10.95 4.13 4.05
CA ILE A 131 10.79 4.72 2.72
C ILE A 131 9.39 5.32 2.58
N ALA A 132 8.39 4.58 3.04
CA ALA A 132 7.00 4.97 3.04
C ALA A 132 6.27 4.32 4.23
N VAL A 133 5.11 4.87 4.57
CA VAL A 133 4.19 4.34 5.57
C VAL A 133 2.80 4.30 4.96
N THR A 134 2.14 3.15 5.05
CA THR A 134 0.70 3.02 4.80
C THR A 134 -0.04 2.87 6.12
N ILE A 135 -1.02 3.72 6.37
CA ILE A 135 -1.98 3.57 7.46
C ILE A 135 -3.26 3.01 6.87
N VAL A 136 -3.83 1.98 7.49
CA VAL A 136 -5.13 1.42 7.10
C VAL A 136 -6.01 1.30 8.33
N TRP A 137 -7.22 1.85 8.23
CA TRP A 137 -8.28 1.70 9.21
C TRP A 137 -9.29 0.65 8.78
N GLY A 138 -9.81 -0.11 9.74
CA GLY A 138 -10.79 -1.14 9.43
C GLY A 138 -11.28 -1.95 10.63
N VAL A 139 -12.17 -2.89 10.33
CA VAL A 139 -12.61 -3.93 11.26
C VAL A 139 -11.91 -5.23 10.88
N PHE A 140 -10.93 -5.65 11.68
CA PHE A 140 -10.09 -6.80 11.37
C PHE A 140 -10.47 -8.05 12.21
N GLY A 141 -11.11 -7.84 13.35
CA GLY A 141 -11.61 -8.88 14.26
C GLY A 141 -13.02 -9.38 13.94
N GLY A 142 -13.51 -10.33 14.76
CA GLY A 142 -14.88 -10.82 14.68
C GLY A 142 -15.16 -11.78 13.50
N PRO A 143 -16.45 -12.02 13.17
CA PRO A 143 -16.86 -12.87 12.05
C PRO A 143 -16.32 -12.36 10.72
N PRO A 144 -15.82 -13.22 9.81
CA PRO A 144 -15.27 -12.80 8.53
C PRO A 144 -16.16 -11.88 7.71
N SER A 145 -17.48 -12.08 7.74
CA SER A 145 -18.45 -11.24 7.01
C SER A 145 -18.54 -9.80 7.50
N GLY A 146 -18.11 -9.53 8.74
CA GLY A 146 -18.11 -8.19 9.33
C GLY A 146 -16.78 -7.46 9.18
N ARG A 147 -15.76 -8.11 8.61
CA ARG A 147 -14.45 -7.49 8.42
C ARG A 147 -14.44 -6.63 7.17
N LYS A 148 -13.79 -5.48 7.26
CA LYS A 148 -13.70 -4.50 6.18
C LYS A 148 -12.57 -3.51 6.41
N LEU A 149 -12.13 -2.90 5.32
CA LEU A 149 -11.35 -1.68 5.34
C LEU A 149 -12.30 -0.50 5.27
N VAL A 150 -11.91 0.63 5.86
CA VAL A 150 -12.72 1.86 5.87
C VAL A 150 -11.94 3.10 5.47
N GLU A 151 -10.62 3.11 5.61
CA GLU A 151 -9.78 4.24 5.22
C GLU A 151 -8.34 3.78 5.01
N TRP A 152 -7.60 4.50 4.17
CA TRP A 152 -6.17 4.34 4.01
C TRP A 152 -5.45 5.67 3.76
N GLU A 153 -4.22 5.78 4.24
CA GLU A 153 -3.33 6.90 3.96
C GLU A 153 -1.94 6.39 3.58
N GLN A 154 -1.24 7.13 2.74
CA GLN A 154 0.16 6.86 2.41
C GLN A 154 1.02 8.10 2.59
N ILE A 155 2.11 7.92 3.33
CA ILE A 155 3.15 8.92 3.53
C ILE A 155 4.42 8.41 2.85
N TYR A 156 4.96 9.20 1.93
CA TYR A 156 6.24 8.93 1.29
C TYR A 156 7.31 9.86 1.88
N ASP A 157 8.48 9.31 2.21
CA ASP A 157 9.57 10.09 2.81
C ASP A 157 10.02 11.23 1.89
N ASP A 158 10.20 12.44 2.45
CA ASP A 158 10.66 13.63 1.72
C ASP A 158 11.98 14.20 2.24
N THR A 159 12.65 13.50 3.16
CA THR A 159 13.85 14.01 3.86
C THR A 159 15.07 13.09 3.74
N THR A 160 14.89 11.78 3.69
CA THR A 160 15.97 10.79 3.70
C THR A 160 16.31 10.27 2.31
N TYR A 161 15.30 10.00 1.49
CA TYR A 161 15.45 9.39 0.16
C TYR A 161 15.26 10.38 -0.98
N ASP A 162 15.99 10.18 -2.06
CA ASP A 162 15.72 10.79 -3.36
C ASP A 162 14.79 9.87 -4.17
N TRP A 163 13.88 10.48 -4.93
CA TRP A 163 12.89 9.76 -5.73
C TRP A 163 13.23 9.77 -7.21
N SER A 164 12.90 8.66 -7.85
CA SER A 164 13.03 8.46 -9.28
C SER A 164 11.69 8.09 -9.90
N ALA A 165 11.35 8.73 -11.01
CA ALA A 165 10.22 8.35 -11.87
C ALA A 165 10.59 7.24 -12.88
N SER A 166 11.88 6.94 -13.06
CA SER A 166 12.39 6.13 -14.18
C SER A 166 13.41 5.05 -13.79
N GLY A 167 13.45 4.62 -12.52
CA GLY A 167 14.43 3.66 -12.03
C GLY A 167 15.90 4.12 -12.03
N GLU A 168 16.18 5.39 -11.77
CA GLU A 168 17.55 5.89 -11.63
C GLU A 168 18.28 5.17 -10.48
N ALA A 169 19.55 4.83 -10.68
CA ALA A 169 20.38 4.26 -9.63
C ALA A 169 20.51 5.23 -8.44
N GLU A 170 20.69 4.69 -7.24
CA GLU A 170 20.87 5.45 -5.99
C GLU A 170 19.63 6.26 -5.54
N LYS A 171 18.47 6.09 -6.21
CA LYS A 171 17.18 6.66 -5.81
C LYS A 171 16.13 5.58 -5.59
N MET A 172 15.16 5.87 -4.72
CA MET A 172 13.97 5.03 -4.57
C MET A 172 13.08 5.21 -5.80
N ASP A 173 12.63 4.10 -6.36
CA ASP A 173 11.75 4.12 -7.51
C ASP A 173 10.29 4.31 -7.08
N PHE A 174 9.68 5.43 -7.46
CA PHE A 174 8.36 5.79 -6.95
C PHE A 174 7.29 4.76 -7.32
N GLU A 175 7.27 4.28 -8.56
CA GLU A 175 6.30 3.26 -9.02
C GLU A 175 6.46 1.94 -8.27
N ASN A 176 7.69 1.48 -8.02
CA ASN A 176 7.94 0.27 -7.23
C ASN A 176 7.37 0.40 -5.81
N ILE A 177 7.73 1.48 -5.09
CA ILE A 177 7.26 1.69 -3.72
C ILE A 177 5.76 1.91 -3.69
N ALA A 178 5.21 2.73 -4.58
CA ALA A 178 3.78 3.02 -4.62
C ALA A 178 2.93 1.78 -4.93
N THR A 179 3.38 0.93 -5.86
CA THR A 179 2.68 -0.34 -6.13
C THR A 179 2.64 -1.23 -4.88
N HIS A 180 3.71 -1.26 -4.07
CA HIS A 180 3.73 -1.97 -2.80
C HIS A 180 2.75 -1.38 -1.78
N GLU A 181 2.85 -0.07 -1.52
CA GLU A 181 1.98 0.61 -0.54
C GLU A 181 0.50 0.47 -0.90
N LEU A 182 0.16 0.54 -2.19
CA LEU A 182 -1.22 0.36 -2.65
C LEU A 182 -1.72 -1.08 -2.43
N GLY A 183 -0.83 -2.07 -2.42
CA GLY A 183 -1.18 -3.42 -2.01
C GLY A 183 -1.69 -3.47 -0.56
N HIS A 184 -1.10 -2.68 0.34
CA HIS A 184 -1.63 -2.49 1.69
C HIS A 184 -2.99 -1.79 1.68
N SER A 185 -3.18 -0.75 0.86
CA SER A 185 -4.48 -0.08 0.72
C SER A 185 -5.60 -1.04 0.29
N THR A 186 -5.27 -2.13 -0.44
CA THR A 186 -6.25 -3.18 -0.78
C THR A 186 -6.47 -4.25 0.30
N GLY A 187 -5.64 -4.31 1.35
CA GLY A 187 -5.73 -5.24 2.47
C GLY A 187 -4.68 -6.36 2.50
N LEU A 188 -3.69 -6.32 1.59
CA LEU A 188 -2.58 -7.26 1.60
C LEU A 188 -1.57 -6.92 2.70
N ALA A 189 -0.91 -7.94 3.24
CA ALA A 189 0.14 -7.79 4.24
C ALA A 189 1.53 -8.03 3.64
N ASP A 190 2.53 -7.47 4.31
CA ASP A 190 3.93 -7.68 4.00
C ASP A 190 4.34 -9.16 4.01
N ILE A 191 5.28 -9.45 3.12
CA ILE A 191 6.00 -10.71 3.03
C ILE A 191 7.46 -10.48 3.38
N TYR A 192 7.98 -11.27 4.32
CA TYR A 192 9.36 -11.13 4.78
C TYR A 192 10.20 -12.40 4.56
N ASP A 193 9.62 -13.45 3.98
CA ASP A 193 10.37 -14.64 3.62
C ASP A 193 11.30 -14.32 2.43
N ALA A 194 12.61 -14.52 2.61
CA ALA A 194 13.63 -14.22 1.59
C ALA A 194 13.40 -14.94 0.26
N SER A 195 12.75 -16.10 0.27
CA SER A 195 12.44 -16.84 -0.97
C SER A 195 11.30 -16.22 -1.77
N CYS A 196 10.61 -15.22 -1.19
CA CYS A 196 9.57 -14.42 -1.82
C CYS A 196 10.06 -12.99 -2.13
N ALA A 197 11.37 -12.72 -2.14
CA ALA A 197 11.89 -11.35 -2.30
C ALA A 197 11.45 -10.63 -3.59
N ASP A 198 11.10 -11.40 -4.62
CA ASP A 198 10.68 -10.90 -5.93
C ASP A 198 9.19 -10.49 -5.98
N VAL A 199 8.40 -10.73 -4.93
CA VAL A 199 7.00 -10.30 -4.92
C VAL A 199 6.88 -8.83 -4.57
N THR A 200 5.83 -8.19 -5.08
CA THR A 200 5.54 -6.77 -4.85
C THR A 200 5.38 -6.49 -3.37
N MET A 201 4.62 -7.33 -2.66
CA MET A 201 4.37 -7.20 -1.22
C MET A 201 5.56 -7.62 -0.34
N TYR A 202 6.78 -7.76 -0.86
CA TYR A 202 7.94 -8.02 -0.01
C TYR A 202 8.35 -6.73 0.69
N GLY A 203 8.35 -6.73 2.03
CA GLY A 203 8.45 -5.53 2.87
C GLY A 203 9.82 -4.84 2.92
N TYR A 204 10.67 -5.08 1.93
CA TYR A 204 11.92 -4.37 1.73
C TYR A 204 12.11 -4.00 0.26
N ALA A 205 12.66 -2.80 0.07
CA ALA A 205 13.12 -2.31 -1.21
C ALA A 205 14.53 -1.70 -1.08
N THR A 206 15.13 -1.45 -2.23
CA THR A 206 16.44 -0.78 -2.33
C THR A 206 16.45 0.19 -3.51
N GLU A 207 17.38 1.14 -3.49
CA GLU A 207 17.54 2.10 -4.57
C GLU A 207 17.82 1.45 -5.93
N GLY A 208 17.25 2.03 -7.00
CA GLY A 208 17.38 1.55 -8.38
C GLY A 208 16.59 0.26 -8.67
N GLU A 209 15.86 -0.28 -7.70
CA GLU A 209 15.03 -1.46 -7.90
C GLU A 209 13.75 -1.11 -8.67
N ILE A 210 13.52 -1.79 -9.79
CA ILE A 210 12.30 -1.62 -10.62
C ILE A 210 11.53 -2.93 -10.79
N SER A 211 12.02 -4.03 -10.23
CA SER A 211 11.45 -5.38 -10.42
C SER A 211 10.03 -5.52 -9.88
N LYS A 212 9.63 -4.69 -8.91
CA LYS A 212 8.33 -4.75 -8.22
C LYS A 212 7.33 -3.69 -8.67
N ARG A 213 7.57 -3.09 -9.84
CA ARG A 213 6.55 -2.27 -10.53
C ARG A 213 5.39 -3.14 -11.04
N ASP A 214 5.67 -4.41 -11.32
CA ASP A 214 4.72 -5.40 -11.82
C ASP A 214 4.32 -6.38 -10.72
N LEU A 215 3.07 -6.85 -10.75
CA LEU A 215 2.56 -7.83 -9.80
C LEU A 215 3.12 -9.23 -10.09
N ALA A 216 3.77 -9.84 -9.11
CA ALA A 216 4.20 -11.22 -9.22
C ALA A 216 2.98 -12.17 -9.15
N PRO A 217 3.10 -13.42 -9.64
CA PRO A 217 1.97 -14.37 -9.62
C PRO A 217 1.36 -14.61 -8.22
N ALA A 218 2.18 -14.48 -7.18
CA ALA A 218 1.71 -14.60 -5.80
C ALA A 218 0.88 -13.39 -5.37
N ASP A 219 1.25 -12.17 -5.77
CA ASP A 219 0.48 -10.94 -5.53
C ASP A 219 -0.89 -11.04 -6.19
N VAL A 220 -0.93 -11.43 -7.48
CA VAL A 220 -2.17 -11.67 -8.24
C VAL A 220 -3.05 -12.73 -7.58
N THR A 221 -2.45 -13.83 -7.09
CA THR A 221 -3.18 -14.85 -6.34
C THR A 221 -3.75 -14.32 -5.03
N GLY A 222 -2.99 -13.44 -4.35
CA GLY A 222 -3.37 -12.81 -3.10
C GLY A 222 -4.61 -11.95 -3.25
N ILE A 223 -4.57 -10.99 -4.19
CA ILE A 223 -5.65 -10.03 -4.43
C ILE A 223 -6.93 -10.72 -4.94
N ASN A 224 -6.81 -11.67 -5.89
CA ASN A 224 -7.94 -12.46 -6.40
C ASN A 224 -8.65 -13.26 -5.30
N LYS A 225 -7.90 -13.81 -4.34
CA LYS A 225 -8.52 -14.53 -3.23
C LYS A 225 -9.19 -13.62 -2.22
N LEU A 226 -8.77 -12.36 -2.14
CA LEU A 226 -9.37 -11.39 -1.23
C LEU A 226 -10.67 -10.85 -1.82
N TYR A 227 -10.67 -10.44 -3.10
CA TYR A 227 -11.81 -9.77 -3.75
C TYR A 227 -12.79 -10.74 -4.42
#